data_AF-A0AAV0TNF5-F1
#
_entry.id   AF-A0AAV0TNF5-F1
#
_cell.length_a   1.000
_cell.length_b   1.000
_cell.length_c   1.000
_cell.angle_alpha   90.00
_cell.angle_beta   90.00
_cell.angle_gamma   90.00
#
_symmetry.space_group_name_H-M   'P 1'
#
loop_
_entity.id
_entity.type
_entity.pdbx_description
1 polymer ?
#
loop_
_entity_poly.entity_id
_entity_poly.type
_entity_poly.pdbx_seq_one_letter_code
_entity_poly.pdbx_strand_id
1 'polypeptide(L)'
;MRRLTTATSASRLSRLFQQQPIEELLELRSIVAVQDLVAKISDDPVPRRLNENNAYVQWVQTHRSSQSLTGQMDKTAFDAFVKDVSVYLQTIEAEAWQECGKIGPMEEEELGGHKADEFVEAVKLKMARHMCTQTAMSFELLDKDKDGKVFVDEVTKLLQVVAHGNGTKWLKSQFDLYDADGDNVVDEAESRLILDSMITTQKAVMADIFATRVNNMPKKHEKLFAKSVKEEDFRSKIPEKVRCVFHFANKLDKERKTYDWELFEDSQRAEFPELHNLLTVYAKGFYTDRFMFYERKQERRSTRYKGLLLAAAIGMGDYIAAMI
;
A
#
# COMPACT_ATOMS: atom_id res chain seq x y z
N MET A 1 64.18 5.62 26.84
CA MET A 1 62.98 6.22 27.47
C MET A 1 62.18 6.96 26.40
N ARG A 2 60.86 6.76 26.45
CA ARG A 2 59.75 7.09 25.51
C ARG A 2 59.93 8.28 24.54
N ARG A 3 59.79 7.99 23.23
CA ARG A 3 59.28 8.94 22.22
C ARG A 3 57.77 9.05 22.39
N LEU A 4 57.27 10.26 22.63
CA LEU A 4 55.83 10.59 22.60
C LEU A 4 55.42 10.80 21.14
N THR A 5 54.70 9.83 20.58
CA THR A 5 53.99 9.94 19.30
C THR A 5 52.74 10.81 19.47
N THR A 6 52.79 12.04 18.97
CA THR A 6 51.64 12.93 18.79
C THR A 6 50.90 12.57 17.50
N ALA A 7 50.04 11.56 17.55
CA ALA A 7 49.16 11.21 16.44
C ALA A 7 47.80 10.75 16.99
N THR A 8 46.96 11.68 17.45
CA THR A 8 45.60 11.32 17.95
C THR A 8 44.54 12.43 17.90
N SER A 9 44.76 13.53 17.17
CA SER A 9 43.78 14.62 17.04
C SER A 9 43.04 14.60 15.69
N ALA A 10 43.77 14.50 14.57
CA ALA A 10 43.18 14.58 13.23
C ALA A 10 42.19 13.44 12.91
N SER A 11 42.40 12.23 13.45
CA SER A 11 41.52 11.07 13.18
C SER A 11 40.16 11.19 13.88
N ARG A 12 40.05 11.89 15.01
CA ARG A 12 38.78 12.10 15.73
C ARG A 12 37.90 13.14 15.03
N LEU A 13 38.49 14.17 14.42
CA LEU A 13 37.77 15.14 13.60
C LEU A 13 37.25 14.47 12.32
N SER A 14 38.05 13.64 11.63
CA SER A 14 37.58 12.95 10.41
C SER A 14 36.34 12.06 10.63
N ARG A 15 36.22 11.41 11.80
CA ARG A 15 35.02 10.62 12.18
C ARG A 15 33.81 11.47 12.54
N LEU A 16 34.01 12.73 12.96
CA LEU A 16 32.91 13.69 13.12
C LEU A 16 32.34 14.15 11.77
N PHE A 17 33.07 13.94 10.67
CA PHE A 17 32.68 14.37 9.31
C PHE A 17 32.25 13.24 8.38
N GLN A 18 32.43 11.96 8.75
CA GLN A 18 31.83 10.85 8.00
C GLN A 18 30.33 10.79 8.29
N GLN A 19 29.57 11.58 7.53
CA GLN A 19 28.13 11.40 7.43
C GLN A 19 27.89 10.10 6.67
N GLN A 20 27.19 9.15 7.28
CA GLN A 20 26.67 8.02 6.53
C GLN A 20 25.84 8.54 5.35
N PRO A 21 25.96 7.93 4.16
CA PRO A 21 25.04 8.18 3.06
C PRO A 21 23.59 8.12 3.55
N ILE A 22 22.73 9.01 3.05
CA ILE A 22 21.33 9.07 3.48
C ILE A 22 20.65 7.72 3.24
N GLU A 23 21.01 7.07 2.14
CA GLU A 23 20.55 5.76 1.68
C GLU A 23 20.85 4.64 2.69
N GLU A 24 21.92 4.76 3.48
CA GLU A 24 22.31 3.78 4.50
C GLU A 24 21.50 3.90 5.81
N LEU A 25 20.68 4.95 5.96
CA LEU A 25 19.83 5.09 7.14
C LEU A 25 18.87 3.89 7.25
N LEU A 26 18.88 3.22 8.40
CA LEU A 26 18.05 2.03 8.67
C LEU A 26 16.57 2.25 8.34
N GLU A 27 16.06 3.46 8.60
CA GLU A 27 14.69 3.86 8.22
C GLU A 27 14.47 3.75 6.71
N LEU A 28 15.35 4.37 5.90
CA LEU A 28 15.20 4.37 4.45
C LEU A 28 15.40 2.98 3.87
N ARG A 29 16.36 2.21 4.40
CA ARG A 29 16.56 0.81 4.00
C ARG A 29 15.34 -0.07 4.30
N SER A 30 14.68 0.12 5.44
CA SER A 30 13.42 -0.58 5.73
C SER A 30 12.31 -0.19 4.74
N ILE A 31 12.21 1.08 4.35
CA ILE A 31 11.20 1.53 3.38
C ILE A 31 11.50 0.98 1.98
N VAL A 32 12.77 0.92 1.57
CA VAL A 32 13.19 0.29 0.30
C VAL A 32 12.83 -1.19 0.29
N ALA A 33 13.12 -1.92 1.37
CA ALA A 33 12.69 -3.32 1.49
C ALA A 33 11.18 -3.48 1.30
N VAL A 34 10.36 -2.58 1.88
CA VAL A 34 8.91 -2.58 1.64
C VAL A 34 8.59 -2.37 0.15
N GLN A 35 9.24 -1.42 -0.54
CA GLN A 35 9.02 -1.16 -1.97
C GLN A 35 9.30 -2.41 -2.81
N ASP A 36 10.45 -3.04 -2.57
CA ASP A 36 10.88 -4.20 -3.34
C ASP A 36 9.94 -5.39 -3.11
N LEU A 37 9.50 -5.59 -1.86
CA LEU A 37 8.52 -6.62 -1.51
C LEU A 37 7.17 -6.36 -2.18
N VAL A 38 6.62 -5.15 -2.11
CA VAL A 38 5.29 -4.88 -2.69
C VAL A 38 5.32 -4.87 -4.22
N ALA A 39 6.46 -4.57 -4.85
CA ALA A 39 6.61 -4.64 -6.30
C ALA A 39 6.38 -6.06 -6.83
N LYS A 40 6.85 -7.08 -6.11
CA LYS A 40 6.67 -8.51 -6.45
C LYS A 40 5.20 -8.96 -6.45
N ILE A 41 4.30 -8.24 -5.76
CA ILE A 41 2.88 -8.59 -5.71
C ILE A 41 2.22 -8.43 -7.08
N SER A 42 2.72 -7.51 -7.90
CA SER A 42 2.13 -7.28 -9.23
C SER A 42 2.33 -8.45 -10.20
N ASP A 43 3.35 -9.28 -10.00
CA ASP A 43 3.64 -10.46 -10.83
C ASP A 43 2.68 -11.63 -10.55
N ASP A 44 2.32 -11.79 -9.28
CA ASP A 44 1.36 -12.79 -8.81
C ASP A 44 0.58 -12.19 -7.64
N PRO A 45 -0.65 -11.66 -7.83
CA PRO A 45 -1.39 -10.99 -6.78
C PRO A 45 -2.12 -11.96 -5.83
N VAL A 46 -2.15 -13.25 -6.16
CA VAL A 46 -2.96 -14.25 -5.45
C VAL A 46 -2.20 -14.76 -4.21
N PRO A 47 -2.79 -14.71 -3.00
CA PRO A 47 -2.21 -15.33 -1.83
C PRO A 47 -2.19 -16.86 -1.99
N ARG A 48 -1.00 -17.45 -1.93
CA ARG A 48 -0.80 -18.88 -2.07
C ARG A 48 -1.56 -19.66 -0.98
N ARG A 49 -1.53 -19.22 0.27
CA ARG A 49 -2.22 -19.90 1.40
C ARG A 49 -3.74 -19.95 1.24
N LEU A 50 -4.34 -19.02 0.50
CA LEU A 50 -5.79 -19.05 0.23
C LEU A 50 -6.16 -19.91 -0.98
N ASN A 51 -5.26 -19.99 -1.97
CA ASN A 51 -5.50 -20.70 -3.22
C ASN A 51 -5.03 -22.17 -3.19
N GLU A 52 -4.11 -22.53 -2.30
CA GLU A 52 -3.67 -23.91 -2.09
C GLU A 52 -4.88 -24.83 -1.85
N ASN A 53 -5.08 -25.80 -2.75
CA ASN A 53 -6.20 -26.75 -2.74
C ASN A 53 -7.60 -26.12 -2.72
N ASN A 54 -7.74 -24.84 -3.13
CA ASN A 54 -8.96 -24.06 -2.97
C ASN A 54 -9.42 -23.99 -1.49
N ALA A 55 -8.50 -24.03 -0.53
CA ALA A 55 -8.80 -24.11 0.89
C ALA A 55 -9.77 -23.00 1.35
N TYR A 56 -9.57 -21.77 0.90
CA TYR A 56 -10.46 -20.67 1.24
C TYR A 56 -11.88 -20.86 0.67
N VAL A 57 -11.99 -21.24 -0.61
CA VAL A 57 -13.29 -21.46 -1.26
C VAL A 57 -14.04 -22.60 -0.57
N GLN A 58 -13.34 -23.69 -0.23
CA GLN A 58 -13.90 -24.82 0.52
C GLN A 58 -14.33 -24.41 1.93
N TRP A 59 -13.53 -23.59 2.61
CA TRP A 59 -13.88 -23.07 3.93
C TRP A 59 -15.15 -22.23 3.88
N VAL A 60 -15.25 -21.28 2.93
CA VAL A 60 -16.46 -20.44 2.74
C VAL A 60 -17.69 -21.31 2.46
N GLN A 61 -17.58 -22.32 1.60
CA GLN A 61 -18.69 -23.24 1.29
C GLN A 61 -19.10 -24.09 2.50
N THR A 62 -18.14 -24.57 3.27
CA THR A 62 -18.37 -25.37 4.48
C THR A 62 -19.03 -24.52 5.57
N HIS A 63 -18.55 -23.29 5.78
CA HIS A 63 -19.10 -22.33 6.75
C HIS A 63 -20.52 -21.90 6.39
N ARG A 64 -20.78 -21.66 5.10
CA ARG A 64 -22.13 -21.43 4.59
C ARG A 64 -23.06 -22.59 4.93
N SER A 65 -22.60 -23.82 4.69
CA SER A 65 -23.38 -25.05 4.91
C SER A 65 -23.63 -25.29 6.41
N SER A 66 -22.65 -25.04 7.27
CA SER A 66 -22.78 -25.21 8.72
C SER A 66 -23.74 -24.19 9.35
N GLN A 67 -23.76 -22.96 8.84
CA GLN A 67 -24.72 -21.93 9.25
C GLN A 67 -26.10 -22.08 8.59
N SER A 68 -26.30 -23.10 7.76
CA SER A 68 -27.54 -23.32 6.99
C SER A 68 -27.98 -22.10 6.17
N LEU A 69 -27.03 -21.30 5.69
CA LEU A 69 -27.31 -20.10 4.90
C LEU A 69 -27.78 -20.50 3.49
N THR A 70 -29.09 -20.37 3.25
CA THR A 70 -29.75 -20.71 1.99
C THR A 70 -30.74 -19.63 1.59
N GLY A 71 -30.85 -19.36 0.28
CA GLY A 71 -31.76 -18.35 -0.26
C GLY A 71 -31.24 -16.92 -0.07
N GLN A 72 -31.88 -16.17 0.82
CA GLN A 72 -31.61 -14.75 1.10
C GLN A 72 -31.15 -14.55 2.55
N MET A 73 -30.32 -13.54 2.78
CA MET A 73 -29.90 -13.12 4.12
C MET A 73 -30.19 -11.64 4.34
N ASP A 74 -30.57 -11.28 5.56
CA ASP A 74 -30.72 -9.88 5.97
C ASP A 74 -29.36 -9.24 6.29
N LYS A 75 -29.36 -7.92 6.55
CA LYS A 75 -28.14 -7.17 6.89
C LYS A 75 -27.39 -7.72 8.10
N THR A 76 -28.10 -8.23 9.13
CA THR A 76 -27.46 -8.74 10.34
C THR A 76 -26.73 -10.05 10.06
N ALA A 77 -27.38 -10.95 9.30
CA ALA A 77 -26.79 -12.20 8.86
C ALA A 77 -25.62 -11.97 7.88
N PHE A 78 -25.74 -10.98 6.98
CA PHE A 78 -24.66 -10.55 6.10
C PHE A 78 -23.44 -10.06 6.87
N ASP A 79 -23.63 -9.11 7.80
CA ASP A 79 -22.55 -8.54 8.60
C ASP A 79 -21.86 -9.62 9.45
N ALA A 80 -22.63 -10.56 10.00
CA ALA A 80 -22.10 -11.70 10.75
C ALA A 80 -21.25 -12.61 9.84
N PHE A 81 -21.73 -12.93 8.64
CA PHE A 81 -21.02 -13.80 7.71
C PHE A 81 -19.71 -13.16 7.22
N VAL A 82 -19.74 -11.89 6.80
CA VAL A 82 -18.54 -11.15 6.40
C VAL A 82 -17.55 -11.05 7.56
N LYS A 83 -18.04 -10.84 8.79
CA LYS A 83 -17.20 -10.80 9.99
C LYS A 83 -16.51 -12.14 10.25
N ASP A 84 -17.23 -13.26 10.14
CA ASP A 84 -16.64 -14.59 10.32
C ASP A 84 -15.53 -14.85 9.30
N VAL A 85 -15.76 -14.50 8.03
CA VAL A 85 -14.75 -14.60 6.96
C VAL A 85 -13.56 -13.70 7.25
N SER A 86 -13.80 -12.47 7.71
CA SER A 86 -12.74 -11.55 8.10
C SER A 86 -11.91 -12.09 9.28
N VAL A 87 -12.53 -12.77 10.25
CA VAL A 87 -11.82 -13.41 11.37
C VAL A 87 -10.96 -14.57 10.89
N TYR A 88 -11.48 -15.39 9.97
CA TYR A 88 -10.71 -16.47 9.35
C TYR A 88 -9.47 -15.93 8.62
N LEU A 89 -9.64 -14.92 7.76
CA LEU A 89 -8.53 -14.26 7.05
C LEU A 89 -7.54 -13.63 8.02
N GLN A 90 -8.01 -13.03 9.12
CA GLN A 90 -7.15 -12.43 10.14
C GLN A 90 -6.27 -13.48 10.84
N THR A 91 -6.79 -14.68 11.11
CA THR A 91 -6.01 -15.78 11.71
C THR A 91 -4.86 -16.21 10.79
N ILE A 92 -5.16 -16.47 9.51
CA ILE A 92 -4.15 -16.85 8.51
C ILE A 92 -3.11 -15.73 8.32
N GLU A 93 -3.58 -14.48 8.25
CA GLU A 93 -2.70 -13.31 8.18
C GLU A 93 -1.77 -13.23 9.40
N ALA A 94 -2.30 -13.44 10.61
CA ALA A 94 -1.53 -13.35 11.85
C ALA A 94 -0.46 -14.44 11.93
N GLU A 95 -0.77 -15.67 11.51
CA GLU A 95 0.19 -16.78 11.41
C GLU A 95 1.34 -16.42 10.45
N ALA A 96 1.03 -15.94 9.25
CA ALA A 96 2.05 -15.52 8.27
C ALA A 96 2.96 -14.41 8.81
N TRP A 97 2.39 -13.38 9.48
CA TRP A 97 3.20 -12.33 10.09
C TRP A 97 3.99 -12.79 11.31
N GLN A 98 3.53 -13.79 12.05
CA GLN A 98 4.28 -14.36 13.17
C GLN A 98 5.53 -15.10 12.68
N GLU A 99 5.43 -15.81 11.55
CA GLU A 99 6.55 -16.50 10.92
C GLU A 99 7.60 -15.54 10.36
N CYS A 100 7.18 -14.44 9.73
CA CYS A 100 8.09 -13.47 9.10
C CYS A 100 8.62 -12.38 10.04
N GLY A 101 7.86 -12.05 11.10
CA GLY A 101 8.15 -10.95 12.00
C GLY A 101 7.89 -9.57 11.38
N LYS A 102 8.86 -8.66 11.48
CA LYS A 102 8.76 -7.28 10.96
C LYS A 102 9.77 -7.03 9.85
N ILE A 103 9.35 -6.28 8.83
CA ILE A 103 10.18 -5.87 7.70
C ILE A 103 11.24 -4.88 8.20
N GLY A 104 12.50 -5.22 8.02
CA GLY A 104 13.64 -4.34 8.29
C GLY A 104 14.44 -4.07 7.01
N PRO A 105 15.65 -3.50 7.12
CA PRO A 105 16.61 -3.47 6.03
C PRO A 105 16.83 -4.90 5.52
N MET A 106 16.78 -5.07 4.20
CA MET A 106 17.09 -6.32 3.53
C MET A 106 18.26 -6.09 2.58
N GLU A 107 19.11 -7.10 2.46
CA GLU A 107 20.15 -7.15 1.41
C GLU A 107 19.57 -7.77 0.12
N GLU A 108 20.25 -7.57 -1.01
CA GLU A 108 19.77 -8.01 -2.33
C GLU A 108 19.57 -9.54 -2.39
N GLU A 109 20.41 -10.31 -1.71
CA GLU A 109 20.28 -11.76 -1.62
C GLU A 109 19.04 -12.19 -0.83
N GLU A 110 18.65 -11.43 0.19
CA GLU A 110 17.43 -11.70 0.97
C GLU A 110 16.17 -11.36 0.17
N LEU A 111 16.23 -10.33 -0.67
CA LEU A 111 15.14 -9.93 -1.57
C LEU A 111 14.86 -11.01 -2.62
N GLY A 112 15.86 -11.78 -3.06
CA GLY A 112 15.67 -12.91 -3.98
C GLY A 112 15.28 -14.23 -3.32
N GLY A 113 15.24 -14.29 -1.98
CA GLY A 113 15.10 -15.54 -1.23
C GLY A 113 13.70 -15.79 -0.64
N HIS A 114 13.56 -16.98 -0.05
CA HIS A 114 12.34 -17.44 0.63
C HIS A 114 11.77 -16.46 1.66
N LYS A 115 12.64 -15.72 2.36
CA LYS A 115 12.21 -14.72 3.36
C LYS A 115 11.40 -13.59 2.72
N ALA A 116 11.79 -13.12 1.54
CA ALA A 116 11.04 -12.10 0.82
C ALA A 116 9.69 -12.66 0.34
N ASP A 117 9.66 -13.90 -0.13
CA ASP A 117 8.43 -14.53 -0.63
C ASP A 117 7.40 -14.73 0.49
N GLU A 118 7.83 -15.06 1.71
CA GLU A 118 6.93 -15.15 2.86
C GLU A 118 6.41 -13.76 3.31
N PHE A 119 7.23 -12.70 3.25
CA PHE A 119 6.74 -11.34 3.48
C PHE A 119 5.73 -10.91 2.41
N VAL A 120 6.00 -11.20 1.14
CA VAL A 120 5.08 -10.95 0.02
C VAL A 120 3.75 -11.66 0.27
N GLU A 121 3.78 -12.93 0.67
CA GLU A 121 2.59 -13.70 1.02
C GLU A 121 1.80 -13.05 2.18
N ALA A 122 2.48 -12.61 3.25
CA ALA A 122 1.84 -11.94 4.37
C ALA A 122 1.18 -10.60 3.97
N VAL A 123 1.76 -9.86 3.00
CA VAL A 123 1.15 -8.65 2.45
C VAL A 123 -0.08 -8.99 1.58
N LYS A 124 -0.01 -10.03 0.76
CA LYS A 124 -1.15 -10.50 -0.05
C LYS A 124 -2.33 -10.90 0.85
N LEU A 125 -2.08 -11.64 1.94
CA LEU A 125 -3.11 -12.00 2.92
C LEU A 125 -3.72 -10.76 3.60
N LYS A 126 -2.89 -9.77 3.94
CA LYS A 126 -3.36 -8.50 4.48
C LYS A 126 -4.26 -7.77 3.48
N MET A 127 -3.89 -7.75 2.19
CA MET A 127 -4.72 -7.18 1.13
C MET A 127 -6.09 -7.87 1.09
N ALA A 128 -6.11 -9.20 1.04
CA ALA A 128 -7.35 -9.99 1.04
C ALA A 128 -8.24 -9.67 2.26
N ARG A 129 -7.67 -9.56 3.47
CA ARG A 129 -8.42 -9.18 4.68
C ARG A 129 -9.07 -7.79 4.55
N HIS A 130 -8.32 -6.81 4.04
CA HIS A 130 -8.84 -5.46 3.84
C HIS A 130 -9.94 -5.41 2.78
N MET A 131 -9.81 -6.17 1.68
CA MET A 131 -10.85 -6.32 0.67
C MET A 131 -12.13 -6.93 1.27
N CYS A 132 -12.01 -8.00 2.06
CA CYS A 132 -13.15 -8.60 2.78
C CYS A 132 -13.83 -7.62 3.73
N THR A 133 -13.06 -6.79 4.43
CA THR A 133 -13.61 -5.80 5.36
C THR A 133 -14.42 -4.73 4.61
N GLN A 134 -13.98 -4.34 3.41
CA GLN A 134 -14.74 -3.40 2.58
C GLN A 134 -16.04 -3.98 2.04
N THR A 135 -16.09 -5.30 1.80
CA THR A 135 -17.32 -5.99 1.41
C THR A 135 -18.46 -5.77 2.40
N ALA A 136 -18.18 -5.49 3.68
CA ALA A 136 -19.22 -5.14 4.66
C ALA A 136 -20.01 -3.87 4.26
N MET A 137 -19.42 -2.96 3.49
CA MET A 137 -20.10 -1.76 2.97
C MET A 137 -20.92 -2.04 1.71
N SER A 138 -20.80 -3.23 1.12
CA SER A 138 -21.44 -3.59 -0.14
C SER A 138 -22.88 -4.09 0.00
N PHE A 139 -23.42 -4.20 1.22
CA PHE A 139 -24.80 -4.68 1.44
C PHE A 139 -25.81 -3.86 0.63
N GLU A 140 -25.70 -2.53 0.69
CA GLU A 140 -26.61 -1.62 -0.01
C GLU A 140 -26.47 -1.68 -1.54
N LEU A 141 -25.33 -2.15 -2.04
CA LEU A 141 -25.09 -2.37 -3.47
C LEU A 141 -25.67 -3.72 -3.93
N LEU A 142 -25.68 -4.72 -3.04
CA LEU A 142 -26.25 -6.04 -3.29
C LEU A 142 -27.79 -6.06 -3.16
N ASP A 143 -28.35 -5.23 -2.28
CA ASP A 143 -29.81 -5.10 -2.05
C ASP A 143 -30.47 -4.22 -3.13
N LYS A 144 -30.45 -4.71 -4.38
CA LYS A 144 -30.90 -3.94 -5.56
C LYS A 144 -32.36 -3.52 -5.50
N ASP A 145 -33.24 -4.36 -4.98
CA ASP A 145 -34.69 -4.08 -4.85
C ASP A 145 -35.06 -3.38 -3.54
N LYS A 146 -34.08 -3.16 -2.65
CA LYS A 146 -34.23 -2.49 -1.35
C LYS A 146 -35.23 -3.21 -0.44
N ASP A 147 -35.33 -4.53 -0.57
CA ASP A 147 -36.17 -5.36 0.28
C ASP A 147 -35.51 -5.68 1.65
N GLY A 148 -34.26 -5.24 1.83
CA GLY A 148 -33.46 -5.44 3.03
C GLY A 148 -32.79 -6.81 3.08
N LYS A 149 -32.69 -7.51 1.95
CA LYS A 149 -32.11 -8.84 1.83
C LYS A 149 -31.23 -8.97 0.59
N VAL A 150 -30.29 -9.90 0.66
CA VAL A 150 -29.36 -10.19 -0.44
C VAL A 150 -29.26 -11.69 -0.65
N PHE A 151 -29.02 -12.13 -1.89
CA PHE A 151 -28.88 -13.55 -2.17
C PHE A 151 -27.56 -14.10 -1.64
N VAL A 152 -27.63 -15.22 -0.91
CA VAL A 152 -26.45 -15.85 -0.31
C VAL A 152 -25.41 -16.23 -1.37
N ASP A 153 -25.85 -16.60 -2.57
CA ASP A 153 -24.96 -16.95 -3.68
C ASP A 153 -24.14 -15.75 -4.18
N GLU A 154 -24.71 -14.55 -4.20
CA GLU A 154 -24.01 -13.32 -4.62
C GLU A 154 -22.96 -12.92 -3.60
N VAL A 155 -23.33 -12.96 -2.31
CA VAL A 155 -22.40 -12.72 -1.20
C VAL A 155 -21.25 -13.74 -1.22
N THR A 156 -21.56 -15.03 -1.45
CA THR A 156 -20.56 -16.09 -1.52
C THR A 156 -19.58 -15.86 -2.67
N LYS A 157 -20.08 -15.48 -3.86
CA LYS A 157 -19.24 -15.16 -5.02
C LYS A 157 -18.32 -13.98 -4.71
N LEU A 158 -18.86 -12.89 -4.16
CA LEU A 158 -18.09 -11.70 -3.80
C LEU A 158 -16.96 -12.03 -2.81
N LEU A 159 -17.27 -12.82 -1.78
CA LEU A 159 -16.29 -13.27 -0.79
C LEU A 159 -15.24 -14.21 -1.40
N GLN A 160 -15.59 -15.06 -2.37
CA GLN A 160 -14.63 -15.92 -3.06
C GLN A 160 -13.64 -15.13 -3.93
N VAL A 161 -14.05 -13.99 -4.49
CA VAL A 161 -13.16 -13.15 -5.29
C VAL A 161 -12.05 -12.53 -4.44
N VAL A 162 -12.28 -12.31 -3.14
CA VAL A 162 -11.24 -11.82 -2.20
C VAL A 162 -9.96 -12.66 -2.23
N ALA A 163 -10.07 -13.98 -2.40
CA ALA A 163 -8.89 -14.86 -2.49
C ALA A 163 -8.04 -14.63 -3.74
N HIS A 164 -8.51 -13.87 -4.72
CA HIS A 164 -7.76 -13.54 -5.93
C HIS A 164 -6.91 -12.27 -5.79
N GLY A 165 -6.96 -11.59 -4.64
CA GLY A 165 -6.19 -10.38 -4.39
C GLY A 165 -6.56 -9.22 -5.33
N ASN A 166 -5.64 -8.26 -5.48
CA ASN A 166 -5.87 -7.01 -6.19
C ASN A 166 -5.80 -7.13 -7.73
N GLY A 167 -6.25 -8.23 -8.32
CA GLY A 167 -6.17 -8.51 -9.76
C GLY A 167 -7.42 -8.11 -10.55
N THR A 168 -7.40 -8.39 -11.86
CA THR A 168 -8.52 -8.14 -12.80
C THR A 168 -9.82 -8.82 -12.37
N LYS A 169 -9.75 -10.02 -11.76
CA LYS A 169 -10.94 -10.71 -11.24
C LYS A 169 -11.65 -9.92 -10.14
N TRP A 170 -10.89 -9.25 -9.27
CA TRP A 170 -11.48 -8.36 -8.27
C TRP A 170 -12.10 -7.12 -8.91
N LEU A 171 -11.39 -6.49 -9.85
CA LEU A 171 -11.90 -5.33 -10.58
C LEU A 171 -13.23 -5.67 -11.29
N LYS A 172 -13.32 -6.87 -11.90
CA LYS A 172 -14.55 -7.38 -12.51
C LYS A 172 -15.67 -7.59 -11.50
N SER A 173 -15.36 -8.21 -10.37
CA SER A 173 -16.36 -8.38 -9.32
C SER A 173 -16.84 -7.05 -8.72
N GLN A 174 -16.00 -6.02 -8.71
CA GLN A 174 -16.44 -4.67 -8.32
C GLN A 174 -17.30 -4.06 -9.42
N PHE A 175 -16.96 -4.21 -10.69
CA PHE A 175 -17.81 -3.79 -11.80
C PHE A 175 -19.22 -4.39 -11.69
N ASP A 176 -19.32 -5.72 -11.56
CA ASP A 176 -20.60 -6.42 -11.43
C ASP A 176 -21.39 -6.01 -10.17
N LEU A 177 -20.70 -5.56 -9.12
CA LEU A 177 -21.30 -5.11 -7.86
C LEU A 177 -21.85 -3.68 -7.94
N TYR A 178 -21.16 -2.80 -8.66
CA TYR A 178 -21.53 -1.40 -8.80
C TYR A 178 -22.49 -1.15 -9.97
N ASP A 179 -22.60 -2.08 -10.92
CA ASP A 179 -23.66 -2.12 -11.93
C ASP A 179 -25.02 -2.34 -11.23
N ALA A 180 -25.65 -1.23 -10.83
CA ALA A 180 -26.84 -1.24 -10.00
C ALA A 180 -28.08 -1.72 -10.75
N ASP A 181 -28.21 -1.41 -12.04
CA ASP A 181 -29.37 -1.77 -12.86
C ASP A 181 -29.19 -3.10 -13.62
N GLY A 182 -28.00 -3.69 -13.59
CA GLY A 182 -27.71 -5.02 -14.13
C GLY A 182 -27.69 -5.03 -15.66
N ASP A 183 -27.50 -3.87 -16.29
CA ASP A 183 -27.45 -3.75 -17.74
C ASP A 183 -26.06 -4.13 -18.32
N ASN A 184 -25.13 -4.54 -17.45
CA ASN A 184 -23.73 -4.84 -17.73
C ASN A 184 -22.94 -3.63 -18.24
N VAL A 185 -23.42 -2.42 -17.95
CA VAL A 185 -22.66 -1.21 -18.16
C VAL A 185 -22.53 -0.37 -16.88
N VAL A 186 -21.50 0.46 -16.82
CA VAL A 186 -21.28 1.39 -15.70
C VAL A 186 -21.22 2.83 -16.18
N ASP A 187 -21.79 3.73 -15.39
CA ASP A 187 -21.72 5.17 -15.62
C ASP A 187 -20.45 5.82 -15.01
N GLU A 188 -20.35 7.16 -15.11
CA GLU A 188 -19.19 7.91 -14.59
C GLU A 188 -19.06 7.81 -13.07
N ALA A 189 -20.18 7.82 -12.36
CA ALA A 189 -20.19 7.75 -10.91
C ALA A 189 -19.81 6.35 -10.43
N GLU A 190 -20.37 5.31 -11.04
CA GLU A 190 -20.09 3.91 -10.74
C GLU A 190 -18.63 3.55 -11.05
N SER A 191 -18.14 3.92 -12.24
CA SER A 191 -16.73 3.76 -12.64
C SER A 191 -15.78 4.40 -11.61
N ARG A 192 -16.10 5.61 -11.17
CA ARG A 192 -15.31 6.30 -10.15
C ARG A 192 -15.33 5.57 -8.81
N LEU A 193 -16.50 5.10 -8.34
CA LEU A 193 -16.62 4.39 -7.07
C LEU A 193 -15.84 3.07 -7.06
N ILE A 194 -15.84 2.33 -8.18
CA ILE A 194 -15.04 1.11 -8.35
C ILE A 194 -13.55 1.41 -8.15
N LEU A 195 -13.03 2.43 -8.83
CA LEU A 195 -11.61 2.81 -8.74
C LEU A 195 -11.26 3.38 -7.37
N ASP A 196 -12.09 4.26 -6.81
CA ASP A 196 -11.91 4.85 -5.48
C ASP A 196 -11.91 3.77 -4.38
N SER A 197 -12.74 2.72 -4.51
CA SER A 197 -12.76 1.55 -3.63
C SER A 197 -11.38 0.87 -3.60
N MET A 198 -10.85 0.48 -4.76
CA MET A 198 -9.53 -0.17 -4.88
C MET A 198 -8.37 0.70 -4.38
N ILE A 199 -8.40 2.01 -4.69
CA ILE A 199 -7.40 2.96 -4.20
C ILE A 199 -7.43 3.02 -2.67
N THR A 200 -8.64 3.10 -2.10
CA THR A 200 -8.84 3.18 -0.64
C THR A 200 -8.33 1.93 0.06
N THR A 201 -8.55 0.74 -0.52
CA THR A 201 -8.02 -0.53 0.01
C THR A 201 -6.51 -0.51 0.08
N GLN A 202 -5.86 -0.15 -1.03
CA GLN A 202 -4.41 -0.14 -1.12
C GLN A 202 -3.78 0.90 -0.17
N LYS A 203 -4.40 2.08 -0.02
CA LYS A 203 -3.99 3.08 0.99
C LYS A 203 -4.08 2.54 2.41
N ALA A 204 -5.18 1.87 2.76
CA ALA A 204 -5.38 1.29 4.08
C ALA A 204 -4.36 0.18 4.38
N VAL A 205 -4.09 -0.69 3.40
CA VAL A 205 -3.08 -1.76 3.51
C VAL A 205 -1.69 -1.18 3.74
N MET A 206 -1.26 -0.20 2.94
CA MET A 206 0.06 0.42 3.14
C MET A 206 0.18 1.16 4.46
N ALA A 207 -0.89 1.84 4.89
CA ALA A 207 -0.91 2.52 6.18
C ALA A 207 -0.74 1.53 7.34
N ASP A 208 -1.44 0.39 7.29
CA ASP A 208 -1.30 -0.66 8.30
C ASP A 208 0.11 -1.28 8.27
N ILE A 209 0.67 -1.59 7.10
CA ILE A 209 2.03 -2.13 6.95
C ILE A 209 3.06 -1.20 7.63
N PHE A 210 3.07 0.08 7.28
CA PHE A 210 4.02 1.02 7.87
C PHE A 210 3.77 1.29 9.35
N ALA A 211 2.52 1.17 9.82
CA ALA A 211 2.17 1.33 11.23
C ALA A 211 2.63 0.16 12.11
N THR A 212 2.46 -1.08 11.62
CA THR A 212 2.53 -2.26 12.47
C THR A 212 3.67 -3.22 12.11
N ARG A 213 4.07 -3.28 10.83
CA ARG A 213 4.93 -4.35 10.28
C ARG A 213 6.33 -3.92 9.88
N VAL A 214 6.69 -2.64 9.98
CA VAL A 214 8.01 -2.13 9.57
C VAL A 214 8.85 -1.70 10.77
N ASN A 215 10.12 -2.11 10.78
CA ASN A 215 11.13 -1.73 11.77
C ASN A 215 11.80 -0.40 11.43
N ASN A 216 12.40 0.23 12.44
CA ASN A 216 13.18 1.47 12.31
C ASN A 216 12.36 2.69 11.82
N MET A 217 11.04 2.65 12.00
CA MET A 217 10.15 3.75 11.65
C MET A 217 10.22 4.91 12.66
N PRO A 218 10.12 6.18 12.21
CA PRO A 218 10.11 7.33 13.12
C PRO A 218 8.84 7.37 13.97
N LYS A 219 8.89 8.00 15.15
CA LYS A 219 7.74 8.04 16.12
C LYS A 219 6.41 8.58 15.56
N LYS A 220 6.42 9.37 14.48
CA LYS A 220 5.21 9.94 13.85
C LYS A 220 4.98 9.37 12.45
N HIS A 221 5.47 8.16 12.17
CA HIS A 221 5.43 7.56 10.84
C HIS A 221 4.01 7.46 10.27
N GLU A 222 2.99 7.12 11.06
CA GLU A 222 1.59 7.10 10.58
C GLU A 222 1.16 8.45 9.99
N LYS A 223 1.42 9.56 10.71
CA LYS A 223 1.09 10.92 10.25
C LYS A 223 1.93 11.34 9.05
N LEU A 224 3.19 10.93 9.02
CA LEU A 224 4.10 11.21 7.90
C LEU A 224 3.67 10.44 6.64
N PHE A 225 3.28 9.18 6.79
CA PHE A 225 2.79 8.34 5.70
C PHE A 225 1.46 8.88 5.17
N ALA A 226 0.50 9.19 6.04
CA ALA A 226 -0.78 9.78 5.62
C ALA A 226 -0.60 11.12 4.88
N LYS A 227 0.41 11.92 5.26
CA LYS A 227 0.77 13.14 4.52
C LYS A 227 1.37 12.80 3.16
N SER A 228 2.30 11.85 3.11
CA SER A 228 2.96 11.41 1.89
C SER A 228 1.98 10.81 0.88
N VAL A 229 1.01 10.00 1.32
CA VAL A 229 -0.05 9.46 0.45
C VAL A 229 -0.83 10.59 -0.23
N LYS A 230 -1.17 11.65 0.49
CA LYS A 230 -1.86 12.82 -0.11
C LYS A 230 -0.97 13.53 -1.12
N GLU A 231 0.30 13.76 -0.79
CA GLU A 231 1.27 14.37 -1.72
C GLU A 231 1.49 13.49 -2.96
N GLU A 232 1.50 12.16 -2.79
CA GLU A 232 1.63 11.18 -3.86
C GLU A 232 0.40 11.15 -4.78
N ASP A 233 -0.81 11.24 -4.23
CA ASP A 233 -2.04 11.35 -5.04
C ASP A 233 -1.94 12.50 -6.06
N PHE A 234 -1.44 13.66 -5.62
CA PHE A 234 -1.22 14.81 -6.50
C PHE A 234 -0.03 14.61 -7.43
N ARG A 235 1.09 14.07 -6.95
CA ARG A 235 2.31 13.86 -7.74
C ARG A 235 2.08 12.86 -8.88
N SER A 236 1.38 11.77 -8.60
CA SER A 236 1.03 10.73 -9.57
C SER A 236 -0.26 10.99 -10.33
N LYS A 237 -0.94 12.11 -10.04
CA LYS A 237 -2.20 12.53 -10.69
C LYS A 237 -3.29 11.46 -10.61
N ILE A 238 -3.40 10.80 -9.46
CA ILE A 238 -4.35 9.72 -9.24
C ILE A 238 -5.80 10.17 -9.50
N PRO A 239 -6.27 11.34 -8.99
CA PRO A 239 -7.62 11.81 -9.26
C PRO A 239 -7.89 12.09 -10.74
N GLU A 240 -6.89 12.62 -11.47
CA GLU A 240 -7.00 12.85 -12.91
C GLU A 240 -7.07 11.52 -13.66
N LYS A 241 -6.23 10.54 -13.32
CA LYS A 241 -6.25 9.21 -13.94
C LYS A 241 -7.59 8.51 -13.77
N VAL A 242 -8.15 8.52 -12.55
CA VAL A 242 -9.51 8.01 -12.27
C VAL A 242 -10.55 8.64 -13.21
N ARG A 243 -10.47 9.97 -13.41
CA ARG A 243 -11.37 10.68 -14.32
C ARG A 243 -11.13 10.33 -15.79
N CYS A 244 -9.86 10.11 -16.17
CA CYS A 244 -9.46 9.78 -17.53
C CYS A 244 -9.93 8.38 -17.95
N VAL A 245 -9.93 7.40 -17.03
CA VAL A 245 -10.49 6.05 -17.29
C VAL A 245 -11.92 6.17 -17.82
N PHE A 246 -12.72 7.08 -17.27
CA PHE A 246 -13.99 7.40 -17.88
C PHE A 246 -13.81 8.20 -19.18
N HIS A 247 -13.35 9.45 -19.14
CA HIS A 247 -13.49 10.32 -20.31
C HIS A 247 -12.82 9.87 -21.62
N PHE A 248 -11.79 9.02 -21.57
CA PHE A 248 -11.05 8.57 -22.76
C PHE A 248 -11.40 7.17 -23.26
N ALA A 249 -12.30 6.44 -22.58
CA ALA A 249 -12.82 5.19 -23.10
C ALA A 249 -13.51 5.42 -24.47
N ASN A 250 -13.28 4.51 -25.43
CA ASN A 250 -13.87 4.59 -26.77
C ASN A 250 -15.38 4.28 -26.67
N LYS A 251 -16.20 5.33 -26.61
CA LYS A 251 -17.61 5.21 -26.19
C LYS A 251 -18.48 4.53 -27.27
N LEU A 252 -19.17 3.46 -26.88
CA LEU A 252 -20.10 2.69 -27.74
C LEU A 252 -21.42 3.43 -28.04
N ASP A 253 -21.84 4.36 -27.17
CA ASP A 253 -23.08 5.10 -27.35
C ASP A 253 -22.87 6.45 -28.05
N LYS A 254 -23.89 6.89 -28.79
CA LYS A 254 -23.90 8.23 -29.41
C LYS A 254 -23.96 9.36 -28.37
N GLU A 255 -24.32 9.05 -27.12
CA GLU A 255 -24.56 10.01 -26.03
C GLU A 255 -23.42 10.12 -24.99
N ARG A 256 -22.40 9.26 -25.09
CA ARG A 256 -21.18 9.22 -24.25
C ARG A 256 -21.37 8.80 -22.78
N LYS A 257 -22.34 7.97 -22.41
CA LYS A 257 -22.77 7.80 -21.02
C LYS A 257 -22.37 6.51 -20.27
N THR A 258 -22.04 5.41 -20.95
CA THR A 258 -21.85 4.11 -20.25
C THR A 258 -20.72 3.24 -20.85
N TYR A 259 -20.19 2.29 -20.05
CA TYR A 259 -19.18 1.30 -20.47
C TYR A 259 -19.57 -0.14 -20.20
N ASP A 260 -19.38 -1.01 -21.17
CA ASP A 260 -19.26 -2.43 -20.89
C ASP A 260 -17.92 -2.76 -20.21
N TRP A 261 -17.81 -4.00 -19.72
CA TRP A 261 -16.61 -4.49 -19.04
C TRP A 261 -15.34 -4.35 -19.90
N GLU A 262 -15.41 -4.68 -21.20
CA GLU A 262 -14.24 -4.70 -22.09
C GLU A 262 -13.67 -3.29 -22.28
N LEU A 263 -14.53 -2.31 -22.55
CA LEU A 263 -14.12 -0.91 -22.66
C LEU A 263 -13.56 -0.36 -21.35
N PHE A 264 -14.20 -0.70 -20.22
CA PHE A 264 -13.75 -0.25 -18.92
C PHE A 264 -12.36 -0.82 -18.60
N GLU A 265 -12.14 -2.12 -18.82
CA GLU A 265 -10.85 -2.77 -18.60
C GLU A 265 -9.76 -2.19 -19.50
N ASP A 266 -10.04 -2.00 -20.78
CA ASP A 266 -9.06 -1.44 -21.74
C ASP A 266 -8.71 0.01 -21.40
N SER A 267 -9.71 0.83 -21.07
CA SER A 267 -9.50 2.22 -20.66
C SER A 267 -8.75 2.32 -19.34
N GLN A 268 -9.07 1.47 -18.36
CA GLN A 268 -8.34 1.38 -17.11
C GLN A 268 -6.87 1.04 -17.36
N ARG A 269 -6.59 0.06 -18.24
CA ARG A 269 -5.23 -0.36 -18.58
C ARG A 269 -4.45 0.74 -19.31
N ALA A 270 -5.11 1.53 -20.15
CA ALA A 270 -4.48 2.62 -20.90
C ALA A 270 -4.20 3.85 -20.01
N GLU A 271 -5.20 4.30 -19.25
CA GLU A 271 -5.15 5.58 -18.53
C GLU A 271 -4.64 5.44 -17.09
N PHE A 272 -4.81 4.27 -16.49
CA PHE A 272 -4.40 4.00 -15.11
C PHE A 272 -3.72 2.61 -14.94
N PRO A 273 -2.62 2.36 -15.67
CA PRO A 273 -1.97 1.05 -15.69
C PRO A 273 -1.46 0.58 -14.32
N GLU A 274 -1.10 1.51 -13.42
CA GLU A 274 -0.59 1.18 -12.11
C GLU A 274 -1.66 0.90 -11.04
N LEU A 275 -2.96 0.91 -11.38
CA LEU A 275 -4.07 0.67 -10.44
C LEU A 275 -3.85 -0.59 -9.60
N HIS A 276 -3.39 -1.68 -10.22
CA HIS A 276 -3.15 -2.95 -9.54
C HIS A 276 -1.90 -2.96 -8.65
N ASN A 277 -1.03 -1.95 -8.77
CA ASN A 277 0.26 -1.84 -8.10
C ASN A 277 0.45 -0.50 -7.36
N LEU A 278 -0.62 0.08 -6.82
CA LEU A 278 -0.52 1.35 -6.07
C LEU A 278 0.24 1.20 -4.75
N LEU A 279 0.35 -0.02 -4.21
CA LEU A 279 1.23 -0.29 -3.05
C LEU A 279 2.66 0.19 -3.33
N THR A 280 3.20 -0.13 -4.51
CA THR A 280 4.54 0.31 -4.94
C THR A 280 4.60 1.83 -5.10
N VAL A 281 3.57 2.44 -5.69
CA VAL A 281 3.47 3.90 -5.85
C VAL A 281 3.55 4.62 -4.51
N TYR A 282 2.73 4.21 -3.53
CA TYR A 282 2.74 4.83 -2.20
C TYR A 282 4.00 4.54 -1.40
N ALA A 283 4.57 3.33 -1.50
CA ALA A 283 5.85 3.01 -0.86
C ALA A 283 7.01 3.87 -1.42
N LYS A 284 7.03 4.06 -2.75
CA LYS A 284 7.97 4.93 -3.46
C LYS A 284 7.81 6.40 -3.09
N GLY A 285 6.57 6.89 -3.07
CA GLY A 285 6.25 8.24 -2.65
C GLY A 285 6.74 8.53 -1.24
N PHE A 286 6.49 7.59 -0.31
CA PHE A 286 6.91 7.73 1.07
C PHE A 286 8.42 7.76 1.24
N TYR A 287 9.17 6.86 0.60
CA TYR A 287 10.63 6.94 0.60
C TYR A 287 11.13 8.28 0.07
N THR A 288 10.60 8.74 -1.07
CA THR A 288 11.03 9.99 -1.69
C THR A 288 10.88 11.14 -0.71
N ASP A 289 9.74 11.24 -0.03
CA ASP A 289 9.49 12.33 0.92
C ASP A 289 10.39 12.23 2.16
N ARG A 290 10.73 11.01 2.61
CA ARG A 290 11.67 10.78 3.71
C ARG A 290 13.11 11.06 3.32
N PHE A 291 13.53 10.68 2.11
CA PHE A 291 14.83 11.00 1.54
C PHE A 291 15.02 12.51 1.44
N MET A 292 14.08 13.22 0.80
CA MET A 292 14.10 14.68 0.67
C MET A 292 14.12 15.39 2.04
N PHE A 293 13.47 14.82 3.06
CA PHE A 293 13.55 15.34 4.43
C PHE A 293 14.98 15.26 4.99
N TYR A 294 15.68 14.15 4.78
CA TYR A 294 17.05 13.97 5.24
C TYR A 294 18.05 14.83 4.46
N GLU A 295 17.87 14.94 3.15
CA GLU A 295 18.67 15.82 2.29
C GLU A 295 18.58 17.28 2.76
N ARG A 296 17.36 17.83 2.89
CA ARG A 296 17.14 19.19 3.42
C ARG A 296 17.72 19.38 4.82
N LYS A 297 17.71 18.33 5.65
CA LYS A 297 18.28 18.38 7.02
C LYS A 297 19.81 18.41 6.98
N GLN A 298 20.43 17.65 6.08
CA GLN A 298 21.88 17.64 5.88
C GLN A 298 22.37 18.98 5.31
N GLU A 299 21.67 19.52 4.31
CA GLU A 299 21.95 20.85 3.75
C GLU A 299 21.91 21.94 4.82
N ARG A 300 20.84 21.99 5.64
CA ARG A 300 20.73 22.97 6.73
C ARG A 300 21.88 22.86 7.74
N ARG A 301 22.34 21.64 8.05
CA ARG A 301 23.49 21.42 8.93
C ARG A 301 24.78 21.91 8.27
N SER A 302 24.99 21.60 6.99
CA SER A 302 26.14 22.07 6.22
C SER A 302 26.21 23.59 6.18
N THR A 303 25.09 24.27 5.90
CA THR A 303 25.02 25.74 5.89
C THR A 303 25.33 26.35 7.26
N ARG A 304 24.77 25.79 8.35
CA ARG A 304 25.09 26.25 9.71
C ARG A 304 26.57 26.07 10.06
N TYR A 305 27.16 24.95 9.65
CA TYR A 305 28.57 24.67 9.91
C TYR A 305 29.49 25.62 9.14
N LYS A 306 29.21 25.84 7.84
CA LYS A 306 29.94 26.82 7.01
C LYS A 306 29.82 28.23 7.60
N GLY A 307 28.63 28.62 8.06
CA GLY A 307 28.42 29.91 8.74
C GLY A 307 29.22 30.05 10.04
N LEU A 308 29.27 28.99 10.86
CA LEU A 308 30.02 28.99 12.11
C LEU A 308 31.54 29.04 11.87
N LEU A 309 32.04 28.29 10.88
CA LEU A 309 33.45 28.36 10.48
C LEU A 309 33.83 29.75 9.95
N LEU A 310 32.96 30.36 9.14
CA LEU A 310 33.18 31.72 8.65
C LEU A 310 33.25 32.73 9.81
N ALA A 311 32.31 32.66 10.76
CA ALA A 311 32.31 33.51 11.94
C ALA A 311 33.58 33.32 12.80
N ALA A 312 34.02 32.08 13.00
CA ALA A 312 35.25 31.78 13.73
C ALA A 312 36.49 32.31 13.00
N ALA A 313 36.55 32.19 11.66
CA ALA A 313 37.64 32.73 10.86
C ALA A 313 37.72 34.26 10.93
N ILE A 314 36.58 34.96 10.86
CA ILE A 314 36.50 36.41 11.03
C ILE A 314 36.99 36.79 12.44
N GLY A 315 36.47 36.15 13.49
CA GLY A 315 36.88 36.46 14.86
C GLY A 315 38.36 36.21 15.14
N MET A 316 38.96 35.17 14.56
CA MET A 316 40.41 34.94 14.63
C MET A 316 41.19 36.00 13.86
N GLY A 317 40.71 36.43 12.69
CA GLY A 317 41.30 37.51 11.90
C GLY A 317 41.32 38.83 12.67
N ASP A 318 40.19 39.19 13.28
CA ASP A 318 40.05 40.41 14.08
C ASP A 318 40.94 40.37 15.33
N TYR A 319 41.05 39.20 15.99
CA TYR A 319 41.94 39.03 17.14
C TYR A 319 43.41 39.20 16.76
N ILE A 320 43.85 38.60 15.65
CA ILE A 320 45.23 38.74 15.16
C ILE A 320 45.52 40.20 14.78
N ALA A 321 44.58 40.87 14.08
CA ALA A 321 44.72 42.27 13.70
C ALA A 321 44.80 43.20 14.93
N ALA A 322 44.10 42.89 16.03
CA ALA A 322 44.17 43.66 17.26
C ALA A 322 45.47 43.46 18.07
N MET A 323 46.26 42.43 17.77
CA MET A 323 47.50 42.08 18.47
C MET A 323 48.77 42.54 17.73
N ILE A 324 48.64 43.10 16.53
CA ILE A 324 49.71 43.68 15.70
C ILE A 324 49.61 45.20 15.75
#